data_AF-A0A850DNF7-F1
#
_entry.id   AF-A0A850DNF7-F1
#
_cell.length_a   1.000
_cell.length_b   1.000
_cell.length_c   1.000
_cell.angle_alpha   90.00
_cell.angle_beta   90.00
_cell.angle_gamma   90.00
#
_symmetry.space_group_name_H-M   'P 1'
#
loop_
_entity.id
_entity.type
_entity.pdbx_description
1 polymer ?
#
loop_
_entity_poly.entity_id
_entity_poly.type
_entity_poly.pdbx_seq_one_letter_code
_entity_poly.pdbx_strand_id
1 'polypeptide(L)'
;MIDGAARPDPGQETAIRRWKLGHHVFHLYLLAMNTELPVALRHVLHERWQNLSDVLDRLTILYDASTASMKYAADFDSDQYTSLIRPSMSPPFMSPGFSGELNKDHSTMLALMKELRHTLKVRLRDSRSAGVPDEVATAATALWSAQARNRRHHMLVCERFVPDGGSLLREYFSRVESDGHVVGKE
;
A
#
# COMPACT_ATOMS: atom_id res chain seq x y z
N MET A 1 17.53 -0.19 37.81
CA MET A 1 16.10 -0.51 37.97
C MET A 1 15.34 0.32 36.96
N ILE A 2 14.96 -0.26 35.82
CA ILE A 2 14.04 0.37 34.86
C ILE A 2 12.81 -0.51 34.87
N ASP A 3 11.92 -0.26 35.82
CA ASP A 3 10.64 -0.95 35.95
C ASP A 3 9.61 0.16 36.18
N GLY A 4 8.88 0.51 35.13
CA GLY A 4 8.07 1.73 35.12
C GLY A 4 7.26 1.99 33.86
N ALA A 5 7.46 1.23 32.78
CA ALA A 5 6.48 1.22 31.70
C ALA A 5 5.29 0.37 32.19
N ALA A 6 4.17 1.03 32.50
CA ALA A 6 2.92 0.32 32.77
C ALA A 6 2.66 -0.65 31.61
N ARG A 7 2.37 -1.91 31.96
CA ARG A 7 2.04 -2.93 30.96
C ARG A 7 0.85 -2.44 30.13
N PRO A 8 0.85 -2.61 28.80
CA PRO A 8 -0.28 -2.18 27.99
C PRO A 8 -1.56 -2.87 28.44
N ASP A 9 -2.67 -2.15 28.45
CA ASP A 9 -3.98 -2.76 28.69
C ASP A 9 -4.37 -3.70 27.53
N PRO A 10 -5.40 -4.55 27.68
CA PRO A 10 -5.79 -5.50 26.63
C PRO A 10 -6.16 -4.86 25.28
N GLY A 11 -6.71 -3.64 25.29
CA GLY A 11 -7.03 -2.86 24.09
C GLY A 11 -5.75 -2.36 23.39
N GLN A 12 -4.78 -1.88 24.17
CA GLN A 12 -3.46 -1.50 23.68
C GLN A 12 -2.69 -2.70 23.11
N GLU A 13 -2.66 -3.84 23.81
CA GLU A 13 -2.04 -5.08 23.32
C GLU A 13 -2.66 -5.52 21.98
N THR A 14 -3.98 -5.40 21.85
CA THR A 14 -4.71 -5.71 20.61
C THR A 14 -4.35 -4.75 19.48
N ALA A 15 -4.34 -3.44 19.73
CA ALA A 15 -3.98 -2.43 18.74
C ALA A 15 -2.55 -2.62 18.22
N ILE A 16 -1.58 -2.82 19.13
CA ILE A 16 -0.17 -3.09 18.77
C ILE A 16 -0.06 -4.34 17.89
N ARG A 17 -0.72 -5.44 18.29
CA ARG A 17 -0.68 -6.71 17.57
C ARG A 17 -1.26 -6.54 16.16
N ARG A 18 -2.45 -5.96 16.03
CA ARG A 18 -3.12 -5.77 14.75
C ARG A 18 -2.34 -4.86 13.82
N TRP A 19 -1.86 -3.72 14.35
CA TRP A 19 -1.02 -2.80 13.61
C TRP A 19 0.23 -3.48 13.06
N LYS A 20 1.04 -4.11 13.91
CA LYS A 20 2.30 -4.74 13.50
C LYS A 20 2.09 -5.90 12.53
N LEU A 21 1.21 -6.85 12.87
CA LEU A 21 0.99 -8.03 12.02
C LEU A 21 0.34 -7.65 10.69
N GLY A 22 -0.61 -6.72 10.69
CA GLY A 22 -1.24 -6.22 9.47
C GLY A 22 -0.22 -5.60 8.52
N HIS A 23 0.70 -4.78 9.04
CA HIS A 23 1.78 -4.22 8.25
C HIS A 23 2.78 -5.27 7.76
N HIS A 24 3.21 -6.22 8.60
CA HIS A 24 4.11 -7.29 8.16
C HIS A 24 3.52 -8.10 7.00
N VAL A 25 2.25 -8.50 7.13
CA VAL A 25 1.53 -9.24 6.08
C VAL A 25 1.38 -8.39 4.81
N PHE A 26 1.09 -7.09 4.94
CA PHE A 26 1.06 -6.17 3.80
C PHE A 26 2.39 -6.13 3.05
N HIS A 27 3.54 -6.12 3.74
CA HIS A 27 4.86 -6.14 3.10
C HIS A 27 5.13 -7.47 2.37
N LEU A 28 4.63 -8.60 2.88
CA LEU A 28 4.71 -9.88 2.16
C LEU A 28 3.90 -9.84 0.86
N TYR A 29 2.71 -9.22 0.87
CA TYR A 29 1.95 -9.02 -0.37
C TYR A 29 2.63 -8.10 -1.36
N LEU A 30 3.30 -7.02 -0.90
CA LEU A 30 4.11 -6.17 -1.78
C LEU A 30 5.23 -6.96 -2.45
N LEU A 31 5.94 -7.81 -1.70
CA LEU A 31 7.00 -8.67 -2.25
C LEU A 31 6.44 -9.63 -3.31
N ALA A 32 5.30 -10.26 -3.03
CA ALA A 32 4.63 -11.16 -3.97
C ALA A 32 4.20 -10.42 -5.25
N MET A 33 3.57 -9.25 -5.12
CA MET A 33 3.18 -8.40 -6.26
C MET A 33 4.39 -7.98 -7.08
N ASN A 34 5.47 -7.55 -6.44
CA ASN A 34 6.71 -7.15 -7.11
C ASN A 34 7.42 -8.31 -7.81
N THR A 35 7.11 -9.56 -7.45
CA THR A 35 7.60 -10.75 -8.14
C THR A 35 6.73 -11.11 -9.35
N GLU A 36 5.40 -10.99 -9.23
CA GLU A 36 4.44 -11.33 -10.29
C GLU A 36 4.35 -10.26 -11.39
N LEU A 37 4.52 -8.98 -11.06
CA LEU A 37 4.35 -7.90 -12.03
C LEU A 37 5.35 -7.95 -13.20
N PRO A 38 6.66 -8.18 -12.98
CA PRO A 38 7.59 -8.40 -14.09
C PRO A 38 7.25 -9.64 -14.93
N VAL A 39 6.68 -10.68 -14.32
CA VAL A 39 6.21 -11.89 -15.02
C VAL A 39 5.05 -11.53 -15.95
N ALA A 40 4.05 -10.78 -15.45
CA ALA A 40 2.93 -10.29 -16.23
C ALA A 40 3.41 -9.47 -17.44
N LEU A 41 4.32 -8.52 -17.22
CA LEU A 41 4.89 -7.69 -18.29
C LEU A 41 5.54 -8.53 -19.38
N ARG A 42 6.35 -9.54 -19.02
CA ARG A 42 6.93 -10.47 -20.00
C ARG A 42 5.87 -11.24 -20.78
N HIS A 43 4.79 -11.68 -20.14
CA HIS A 43 3.70 -12.37 -20.84
C HIS A 43 2.96 -11.46 -21.82
N VAL A 44 2.77 -10.17 -21.49
CA VAL A 44 2.22 -9.19 -22.43
C VAL A 44 3.14 -8.99 -23.63
N LEU A 45 4.45 -8.90 -23.40
CA LEU A 45 5.44 -8.68 -24.48
C LEU A 45 5.55 -9.86 -25.44
N HIS A 46 5.47 -11.09 -24.92
CA HIS A 46 5.57 -12.33 -25.69
C HIS A 46 4.22 -12.95 -26.05
N GLU A 47 3.12 -12.21 -25.89
CA GLU A 47 1.77 -12.61 -26.29
C GLU A 47 1.35 -13.96 -25.67
N ARG A 48 1.77 -14.22 -24.43
CA ARG A 48 1.46 -15.43 -23.67
C ARG A 48 0.16 -15.24 -22.89
N TRP A 49 -0.95 -15.12 -23.62
CA TRP A 49 -2.23 -14.67 -23.09
C TRP A 49 -2.82 -15.54 -21.97
N GLN A 50 -2.76 -16.86 -22.10
CA GLN A 50 -3.23 -17.75 -21.03
C GLN A 50 -2.46 -17.52 -19.72
N ASN A 51 -1.13 -17.53 -19.79
CA ASN A 51 -0.28 -17.31 -18.62
C ASN A 51 -0.47 -15.89 -18.05
N LEU A 52 -0.71 -14.90 -18.91
CA LEU A 52 -1.02 -13.55 -18.48
C LEU A 52 -2.32 -13.52 -17.66
N SER A 53 -3.39 -14.17 -18.13
CA SER A 53 -4.65 -14.24 -17.39
C SER A 53 -4.44 -14.81 -15.99
N ASP A 54 -3.71 -15.93 -15.88
CA ASP A 54 -3.44 -16.57 -14.58
C ASP A 54 -2.67 -15.65 -13.63
N VAL A 55 -1.71 -14.87 -14.15
CA VAL A 55 -0.95 -13.89 -13.34
C VAL A 55 -1.83 -12.71 -12.91
N LEU A 56 -2.70 -12.21 -13.79
CA LEU A 56 -3.62 -11.12 -13.47
C LEU A 56 -4.62 -11.54 -12.38
N ASP A 57 -5.08 -12.79 -12.39
CA ASP A 57 -5.95 -13.34 -11.35
C ASP A 57 -5.21 -13.45 -10.00
N ARG A 58 -3.96 -13.92 -10.00
CA ARG A 58 -3.14 -13.92 -8.77
C ARG A 58 -2.90 -12.51 -8.23
N LEU A 59 -2.60 -11.54 -9.10
CA LEU A 59 -2.46 -10.13 -8.70
C LEU A 59 -3.76 -9.56 -8.13
N THR A 60 -4.92 -9.96 -8.67
CA THR A 60 -6.24 -9.58 -8.15
C THR A 60 -6.43 -10.10 -6.72
N ILE A 61 -6.14 -11.38 -6.48
CA ILE A 61 -6.19 -12.00 -5.15
C ILE A 61 -5.25 -11.27 -4.18
N LEU A 62 -4.02 -10.96 -4.60
CA LEU A 62 -3.06 -10.23 -3.77
C LEU A 62 -3.57 -8.84 -3.38
N TYR A 63 -4.26 -8.13 -4.27
CA TYR A 63 -4.86 -6.81 -3.96
C TYR A 63 -6.02 -6.92 -2.97
N ASP A 64 -6.87 -7.92 -3.11
CA ASP A 64 -7.96 -8.17 -2.18
C ASP A 64 -7.42 -8.63 -0.80
N ALA A 65 -6.36 -9.45 -0.79
CA ALA A 65 -5.67 -9.85 0.43
C ALA A 65 -4.98 -8.65 1.13
N SER A 66 -4.34 -7.77 0.36
CA SER A 66 -3.77 -6.50 0.85
C SER A 66 -4.86 -5.58 1.44
N THR A 67 -6.05 -5.56 0.82
CA THR A 67 -7.20 -4.84 1.35
C THR A 67 -7.66 -5.42 2.69
N ALA A 68 -7.72 -6.75 2.80
CA ALA A 68 -8.06 -7.42 4.05
C ALA A 68 -7.01 -7.17 5.15
N SER A 69 -5.71 -7.16 4.82
CA SER A 69 -4.67 -6.84 5.80
C SER A 69 -4.76 -5.41 6.31
N MET A 70 -5.11 -4.44 5.46
CA MET A 70 -5.36 -3.06 5.91
C MET A 70 -6.56 -2.97 6.86
N LYS A 71 -7.66 -3.68 6.54
CA LYS A 71 -8.82 -3.75 7.43
C LYS A 71 -8.45 -4.35 8.78
N TYR A 72 -7.74 -5.47 8.79
CA TYR A 72 -7.24 -6.09 10.00
C TYR A 72 -6.31 -5.15 10.79
N ALA A 73 -5.38 -4.49 10.09
CA ALA A 73 -4.43 -3.56 10.71
C ALA A 73 -5.13 -2.37 11.37
N ALA A 74 -6.30 -1.97 10.87
CA ALA A 74 -7.06 -0.83 11.36
C ALA A 74 -8.23 -1.22 12.30
N ASP A 75 -8.42 -2.50 12.59
CA ASP A 75 -9.56 -2.97 13.37
C ASP A 75 -9.26 -2.85 14.87
N PHE A 76 -9.19 -1.63 15.39
CA PHE A 76 -9.10 -1.32 16.82
C PHE A 76 -9.65 0.09 17.06
N ASP A 77 -9.78 0.50 18.31
CA ASP A 77 -10.34 1.82 18.66
C ASP A 77 -9.43 2.97 18.17
N SER A 78 -10.01 4.01 17.56
CA SER A 78 -9.26 5.17 17.07
C SER A 78 -8.46 5.88 18.17
N ASP A 79 -8.91 5.84 19.42
CA ASP A 79 -8.20 6.45 20.54
C ASP A 79 -6.85 5.76 20.77
N GLN A 80 -6.75 4.46 20.50
CA GLN A 80 -5.48 3.72 20.55
C GLN A 80 -4.53 4.15 19.43
N TYR A 81 -5.06 4.59 18.29
CA TYR A 81 -4.22 5.14 17.24
C TYR A 81 -3.56 6.44 17.71
N THR A 82 -4.35 7.37 18.23
CA THR A 82 -3.87 8.71 18.62
C THR A 82 -3.00 8.68 19.87
N SER A 83 -3.35 7.86 20.87
CA SER A 83 -2.65 7.82 22.16
C SER A 83 -1.41 6.92 22.18
N LEU A 84 -1.34 5.91 21.30
CA LEU A 84 -0.30 4.88 21.36
C LEU A 84 0.41 4.66 20.03
N ILE A 85 -0.32 4.33 18.95
CA ILE A 85 0.29 3.95 17.68
C ILE A 85 1.00 5.13 17.01
N ARG A 86 0.32 6.26 16.83
CA ARG A 86 0.86 7.45 16.16
C ARG A 86 2.05 8.06 16.91
N PRO A 87 2.04 8.20 18.25
CA PRO A 87 3.23 8.61 19.00
C PRO A 87 4.42 7.66 18.84
N SER A 88 4.18 6.34 18.76
CA SER A 88 5.25 5.35 18.55
C SER A 88 5.95 5.46 17.18
N MET A 89 5.30 6.12 16.21
CA MET A 89 5.84 6.40 14.88
C MET A 89 6.43 7.81 14.75
N SER A 90 6.54 8.54 15.87
CA SER A 90 7.10 9.89 15.96
C SER A 90 8.38 9.88 16.82
N PRO A 91 9.18 10.96 16.82
CA PRO A 91 10.26 11.12 17.77
C PRO A 91 9.78 10.99 19.24
N PRO A 92 10.59 10.40 20.14
CA PRO A 92 11.97 9.94 19.95
C PRO A 92 12.12 8.52 19.37
N PHE A 93 11.02 7.82 19.09
CA PHE A 93 11.05 6.40 18.71
C PHE A 93 11.37 6.17 17.24
N MET A 94 11.01 7.13 16.38
CA MET A 94 11.27 7.13 14.94
C MET A 94 11.79 8.50 14.50
N SER A 95 12.48 8.54 13.36
CA SER A 95 12.90 9.80 12.75
C SER A 95 11.69 10.70 12.44
N PRO A 96 11.83 12.03 12.58
CA PRO A 96 10.80 12.97 12.16
C PRO A 96 10.36 12.72 10.71
N GLY A 97 9.06 12.86 10.44
CA GLY A 97 8.51 12.70 9.10
C GLY A 97 8.36 11.25 8.60
N PHE A 98 8.41 10.26 9.50
CA PHE A 98 8.08 8.87 9.13
C PHE A 98 6.73 8.81 8.39
N SER A 99 6.73 8.21 7.20
CA SER A 99 5.56 8.06 6.35
C SER A 99 5.60 6.75 5.59
N GLY A 100 4.44 6.11 5.45
CA GLY A 100 4.28 4.95 4.57
C GLY A 100 4.57 5.24 3.10
N GLU A 101 4.56 6.52 2.69
CA GLU A 101 4.96 6.96 1.36
C GLU A 101 6.45 6.69 1.05
N LEU A 102 7.29 6.55 2.07
CA LEU A 102 8.72 6.27 1.91
C LEU A 102 9.00 4.78 1.64
N ASN A 103 7.96 3.94 1.55
CA ASN A 103 8.12 2.52 1.26
C ASN A 103 8.53 2.31 -0.21
N LYS A 104 9.79 1.89 -0.40
CA LYS A 104 10.37 1.61 -1.73
C LYS A 104 9.65 0.48 -2.46
N ASP A 105 9.28 -0.60 -1.77
CA ASP A 105 8.59 -1.73 -2.40
C ASP A 105 7.20 -1.34 -2.90
N HIS A 106 6.49 -0.52 -2.12
CA HIS A 106 5.21 0.04 -2.54
C HIS A 106 5.37 0.94 -3.78
N SER A 107 6.39 1.80 -3.78
CA SER A 107 6.68 2.68 -4.92
C SER A 107 7.02 1.89 -6.19
N THR A 108 7.84 0.85 -6.07
CA THR A 108 8.14 -0.11 -7.15
C THR A 108 6.88 -0.77 -7.67
N MET A 109 6.02 -1.26 -6.77
CA MET A 109 4.76 -1.92 -7.12
C MET A 109 3.86 -0.98 -7.92
N LEU A 110 3.70 0.28 -7.48
CA LEU A 110 2.89 1.27 -8.19
C LEU A 110 3.44 1.58 -9.58
N ALA A 111 4.76 1.69 -9.73
CA ALA A 111 5.40 1.92 -11.02
C ALA A 111 5.16 0.75 -11.99
N LEU A 112 5.37 -0.48 -11.55
CA LEU A 112 5.15 -1.69 -12.34
C LEU A 112 3.67 -1.88 -12.70
N MET A 113 2.74 -1.60 -11.78
CA MET A 113 1.30 -1.63 -12.05
C MET A 113 0.89 -0.62 -13.12
N LYS A 114 1.48 0.59 -13.07
CA LYS A 114 1.25 1.63 -14.09
C LYS A 114 1.77 1.19 -15.46
N GLU A 115 2.95 0.60 -15.49
CA GLU A 115 3.55 0.06 -16.72
C GLU A 115 2.69 -1.07 -17.31
N LEU A 116 2.30 -2.06 -16.50
CA LEU A 116 1.43 -3.16 -16.92
C LEU A 116 0.11 -2.63 -17.51
N ARG A 117 -0.52 -1.66 -16.84
CA ARG A 117 -1.75 -1.02 -17.32
C ARG A 117 -1.55 -0.38 -18.68
N HIS A 118 -0.45 0.34 -18.85
CA HIS A 118 -0.15 1.03 -20.11
C HIS A 118 0.10 0.02 -21.23
N THR A 119 1.01 -0.92 -21.03
CA THR A 119 1.40 -1.93 -22.02
C THR A 119 0.19 -2.76 -22.46
N LEU A 120 -0.64 -3.22 -21.53
CA LEU A 120 -1.82 -4.01 -21.87
C LEU A 120 -2.88 -3.18 -22.60
N LYS A 121 -3.07 -1.91 -22.24
CA LYS A 121 -3.98 -1.00 -22.96
C LYS A 121 -3.52 -0.75 -24.40
N VAL A 122 -2.22 -0.65 -24.64
CA VAL A 122 -1.68 -0.52 -26.00
C VAL A 122 -2.00 -1.77 -26.82
N ARG A 123 -1.78 -2.97 -26.26
CA ARG A 123 -2.10 -4.24 -26.94
C ARG A 123 -3.60 -4.41 -27.22
N LEU A 124 -4.46 -4.08 -26.25
CA LEU A 124 -5.93 -4.13 -26.43
C LEU A 124 -6.45 -3.21 -27.54
N ARG A 125 -5.69 -2.16 -27.91
CA ARG A 125 -6.06 -1.20 -28.95
C ARG A 125 -5.37 -1.48 -30.30
N ASP A 126 -4.45 -2.44 -30.35
CA ASP A 126 -3.68 -2.73 -31.56
C ASP A 126 -4.48 -3.60 -32.53
N SER A 127 -5.14 -2.95 -33.48
CA SER A 127 -5.93 -3.58 -34.54
C SER A 127 -5.11 -4.41 -35.54
N ARG A 128 -3.77 -4.41 -35.44
CA ARG A 128 -2.87 -5.17 -36.32
C ARG A 128 -2.44 -6.52 -35.73
N SER A 129 -2.72 -6.79 -34.46
CA SER A 129 -2.39 -8.05 -33.78
C SER A 129 -3.53 -9.07 -33.91
N ALA A 130 -3.27 -10.35 -33.61
CA ALA A 130 -4.28 -11.41 -33.57
C ALA A 130 -5.39 -11.19 -32.51
N GLY A 131 -5.40 -10.04 -31.84
CA GLY A 131 -6.32 -9.69 -30.78
C GLY A 131 -5.84 -10.21 -29.43
N VAL A 132 -6.07 -9.43 -28.38
CA VAL A 132 -5.95 -9.90 -27.00
C VAL A 132 -7.23 -10.68 -26.67
N PRO A 133 -7.13 -11.92 -26.16
CA PRO A 133 -8.32 -12.70 -25.79
C PRO A 133 -9.20 -12.01 -24.75
N ASP A 134 -10.51 -12.25 -24.80
CA ASP A 134 -11.50 -11.65 -23.91
C ASP A 134 -11.26 -12.02 -22.43
N GLU A 135 -10.69 -13.20 -22.17
CA GLU A 135 -10.31 -13.65 -20.84
C GLU A 135 -9.27 -12.71 -20.21
N VAL A 136 -8.27 -12.28 -21.00
CA VAL A 136 -7.25 -11.33 -20.54
C VAL A 136 -7.89 -9.96 -20.25
N ALA A 137 -8.82 -9.51 -21.09
CA ALA A 137 -9.53 -8.24 -20.87
C ALA A 137 -10.38 -8.29 -19.58
N THR A 138 -11.01 -9.44 -19.33
CA THR A 138 -11.80 -9.71 -18.11
C THR A 138 -10.90 -9.72 -16.87
N ALA A 139 -9.82 -10.49 -16.87
CA ALA A 139 -8.87 -10.59 -15.76
C ALA A 139 -8.21 -9.22 -15.47
N ALA A 140 -7.88 -8.46 -16.50
CA ALA A 140 -7.35 -7.11 -16.34
C ALA A 140 -8.36 -6.17 -15.68
N THR A 141 -9.64 -6.24 -16.08
CA THR A 141 -10.70 -5.46 -15.46
C THR A 141 -10.86 -5.80 -13.98
N ALA A 142 -10.84 -7.08 -13.63
CA ALA A 142 -10.88 -7.54 -12.24
C ALA A 142 -9.71 -6.97 -11.41
N LEU A 143 -8.49 -7.01 -11.95
CA LEU A 143 -7.31 -6.43 -11.31
C LEU A 143 -7.46 -4.91 -11.08
N TRP A 144 -7.95 -4.17 -12.08
CA TRP A 144 -8.17 -2.72 -11.94
C TRP A 144 -9.22 -2.39 -10.89
N SER A 145 -10.28 -3.20 -10.81
CA SER A 145 -11.31 -3.06 -9.78
C SER A 145 -10.74 -3.36 -8.39
N ALA A 146 -9.93 -4.41 -8.23
CA ALA A 146 -9.27 -4.74 -6.96
C ALA A 146 -8.30 -3.64 -6.51
N GLN A 147 -7.49 -3.10 -7.42
CA GLN A 147 -6.62 -1.96 -7.15
C GLN A 147 -7.43 -0.72 -6.70
N ALA A 148 -8.55 -0.43 -7.36
CA ALA A 148 -9.41 0.70 -7.00
C ALA A 148 -10.06 0.52 -5.62
N ARG A 149 -10.54 -0.70 -5.29
CA ARG A 149 -11.06 -1.05 -3.96
C ARG A 149 -9.99 -0.88 -2.88
N ASN A 150 -8.78 -1.38 -3.12
CA ASN A 150 -7.65 -1.25 -2.21
C ASN A 150 -7.35 0.22 -1.90
N ARG A 151 -7.22 1.07 -2.93
CA ARG A 151 -7.02 2.51 -2.77
C ARG A 151 -8.14 3.18 -1.97
N ARG A 152 -9.40 2.86 -2.28
CA ARG A 152 -10.56 3.40 -1.54
C ARG A 152 -10.52 3.01 -0.07
N HIS A 153 -10.18 1.76 0.24
CA HIS A 153 -10.06 1.31 1.62
C HIS A 153 -8.90 1.97 2.36
N HIS A 154 -7.76 2.18 1.71
CA HIS A 154 -6.66 2.92 2.31
C HIS A 154 -7.09 4.34 2.71
N MET A 155 -7.82 5.05 1.84
CA MET A 155 -8.34 6.39 2.16
C MET A 155 -9.29 6.36 3.37
N LEU A 156 -10.23 5.42 3.41
CA LEU A 156 -11.18 5.29 4.54
C LEU A 156 -10.48 4.97 5.88
N VAL A 157 -9.42 4.16 5.85
CA VAL A 157 -8.61 3.88 7.05
C VAL A 157 -7.88 5.14 7.52
N CYS A 158 -7.28 5.90 6.60
CA CYS A 158 -6.64 7.16 6.91
C CYS A 158 -7.62 8.17 7.50
N GLU A 159 -8.81 8.33 6.90
CA GLU A 159 -9.86 9.23 7.38
C GLU A 159 -10.34 8.87 8.79
N ARG A 160 -10.47 7.57 9.10
CA ARG A 160 -10.86 7.11 10.44
C ARG A 160 -9.86 7.53 11.52
N PHE A 161 -8.57 7.44 11.22
CA PHE A 161 -7.51 7.65 12.20
C PHE A 161 -6.97 9.08 12.24
N VAL A 162 -7.09 9.80 11.13
CA VAL A 162 -6.65 11.19 10.98
C VAL A 162 -7.69 11.95 10.14
N PRO A 163 -8.81 12.39 10.74
CA PRO A 163 -9.90 13.05 10.01
C PRO A 163 -9.45 14.30 9.23
N ASP A 164 -8.48 15.04 9.76
CA ASP A 164 -7.93 16.24 9.12
C ASP A 164 -6.90 15.93 8.00
N GLY A 165 -6.62 14.65 7.75
CA GLY A 165 -5.70 14.19 6.70
C GLY A 165 -4.23 14.57 6.89
N GLY A 166 -3.83 15.04 8.07
CA GLY A 166 -2.46 15.44 8.39
C GLY A 166 -1.51 14.25 8.53
N SER A 167 -0.66 14.00 7.53
CA SER A 167 0.44 13.02 7.67
C SER A 167 1.53 13.56 8.60
N LEU A 168 2.26 12.66 9.29
CA LEU A 168 3.41 13.04 10.11
C LEU A 168 4.49 13.75 9.28
N LEU A 169 4.59 13.41 7.99
CA LEU A 169 5.47 14.09 7.04
C LEU A 169 5.03 15.54 6.78
N ARG A 170 3.73 15.77 6.57
CA ARG A 170 3.19 17.13 6.41
C ARG A 170 3.36 17.95 7.68
N GLU A 171 3.09 17.36 8.85
CA GLU A 171 3.32 18.02 10.14
C GLU A 171 4.79 18.41 10.34
N TYR A 172 5.73 17.54 9.94
CA TYR A 172 7.16 17.84 9.98
C TYR A 172 7.51 19.06 9.11
N PHE A 173 7.10 19.08 7.84
CA PHE A 173 7.39 20.21 6.96
C PHE A 173 6.74 21.52 7.43
N SER A 174 5.50 21.49 7.91
CA SER A 174 4.86 22.68 8.48
C SER A 174 5.60 23.23 9.70
N ARG A 175 6.19 22.37 10.54
CA ARG A 175 7.04 22.79 11.67
C ARG A 175 8.37 23.36 11.22
N VAL A 176 9.01 22.74 10.23
CA VAL A 176 10.26 23.24 9.65
C VAL A 176 10.07 24.63 9.02
N GLU A 177 8.93 24.84 8.33
CA GLU A 177 8.55 26.13 7.74
C GLU A 177 8.23 27.19 8.80
N SER A 178 7.55 26.82 9.90
CA SER A 178 7.24 27.75 11.00
C SER A 178 8.47 28.14 11.82
N ASP A 179 9.43 27.21 11.94
CA ASP A 179 10.65 27.39 12.76
C ASP A 179 11.81 28.04 11.97
N GLY A 180 11.56 28.44 10.71
CA GLY A 180 12.49 29.23 9.91
C GLY A 180 13.71 28.46 9.38
N HIS A 181 13.70 27.13 9.38
CA HIS A 181 14.80 26.35 8.84
C HIS A 181 14.60 26.12 7.33
N VAL A 182 15.13 27.03 6.52
CA VAL A 182 15.26 26.84 5.06
C VAL A 182 16.27 25.73 4.83
N VAL A 183 15.79 24.49 4.66
CA VAL A 183 16.66 23.43 4.08
C VAL A 183 16.69 23.68 2.58
N GLY A 184 17.80 24.29 2.15
CA GLY A 184 18.12 24.51 0.74
C GLY A 184 18.08 23.20 -0.04
N LYS A 185 17.53 23.28 -1.25
CA LYS A 185 17.66 22.23 -2.27
C LYS A 185 19.12 22.12 -2.69
N GLU A 186 19.70 20.94 -2.57
CA GLU A 186 20.69 20.39 -3.52
C GLU A 186 20.29 18.97 -3.89
#